data_AF-A0A160T1T3-F1
#
_entry.id   AF-A0A160T1T3-F1
#
_cell.length_a   1.000
_cell.length_b   1.000
_cell.length_c   1.000
_cell.angle_alpha   90.00
_cell.angle_beta   90.00
_cell.angle_gamma   90.00
#
_symmetry.space_group_name_H-M   'P 1'
#
loop_
_entity.id
_entity.type
_entity.pdbx_description
1 polymer ?
#
loop_
_entity_poly.entity_id
_entity_poly.type
_entity_poly.pdbx_seq_one_letter_code
_entity_poly.pdbx_strand_id
1 'polypeptide(L)'
;MDLISIYKDPFIIYIYMASIPFFVGLFQAFKLLNLIDANKAFTQDAVHTLKMMKLASLTLIGFIALAMLYIRFFVHGDDPAGPTALGIIISFASIVIATAAAIFQRVLQNAVDMKSENDLTV
;
A
#
# COMPACT_ATOMS: atom_id res chain seq x y z
N MET A 1 33.11 6.66 11.17
CA MET A 1 32.19 5.96 10.26
C MET A 1 32.11 6.78 8.99
N ASP A 2 32.57 6.25 7.86
CA ASP A 2 32.52 6.94 6.58
C ASP A 2 31.09 7.04 6.05
N LEU A 3 30.66 8.23 5.63
CA LEU A 3 29.31 8.51 5.08
C LEU A 3 28.90 7.53 3.96
N ILE A 4 29.88 7.10 3.16
CA ILE A 4 29.66 6.19 2.02
C ILE A 4 29.38 4.75 2.48
N SER A 5 29.86 4.34 3.65
CA SER A 5 29.63 3.00 4.22
C SER A 5 28.21 2.81 4.72
N ILE A 6 27.54 3.87 5.20
CA ILE A 6 26.14 3.82 5.64
C ILE A 6 25.22 3.55 4.45
N TYR A 7 25.37 4.30 3.35
CA TYR A 7 24.48 4.15 2.17
C TYR A 7 24.65 2.83 1.40
N LYS A 8 25.73 2.08 1.65
CA LYS A 8 25.96 0.76 1.05
C LYS A 8 25.41 -0.40 1.88
N ASP A 9 24.80 -0.13 3.04
CA ASP A 9 24.15 -1.16 3.83
C ASP A 9 22.95 -1.75 3.05
N PRO A 10 22.94 -3.07 2.77
CA PRO A 10 21.83 -3.73 2.09
C PRO A 10 20.46 -3.48 2.75
N PHE A 11 20.44 -3.29 4.07
CA PHE A 11 19.23 -3.01 4.82
C PHE A 11 18.65 -1.62 4.50
N ILE A 12 19.50 -0.61 4.30
CA ILE A 12 19.05 0.74 3.91
C ILE A 12 18.46 0.70 2.50
N ILE A 13 19.15 0.03 1.56
CA ILE A 13 18.65 -0.14 0.18
C ILE A 13 17.28 -0.85 0.20
N TYR A 14 17.14 -1.86 1.05
CA TYR A 14 15.88 -2.56 1.25
C TYR A 14 14.74 -1.64 1.72
N ILE A 15 14.98 -0.79 2.72
CA ILE A 15 13.99 0.18 3.21
C ILE A 15 13.58 1.15 2.09
N TYR A 16 14.54 1.63 1.29
CA TYR A 16 14.23 2.48 0.14
C TYR A 16 13.33 1.76 -0.89
N MET A 17 13.61 0.49 -1.19
CA MET A 17 12.75 -0.30 -2.08
C MET A 17 11.35 -0.51 -1.47
N ALA A 18 11.26 -0.80 -0.18
CA ALA A 18 9.99 -0.97 0.53
C ALA A 18 9.17 0.33 0.62
N SER A 19 9.80 1.50 0.50
CA SER A 19 9.09 2.78 0.45
C SER A 19 8.30 3.01 -0.84
N ILE A 20 8.67 2.34 -1.93
CA ILE A 20 8.02 2.47 -3.24
C ILE A 20 6.51 2.16 -3.17
N PRO A 21 6.07 0.98 -2.69
CA PRO A 21 4.63 0.68 -2.58
C PRO A 21 3.89 1.67 -1.66
N PHE A 22 4.54 2.20 -0.61
CA PHE A 22 3.93 3.23 0.22
C PHE A 22 3.61 4.51 -0.58
N PHE A 23 4.58 5.04 -1.33
CA PHE A 23 4.37 6.22 -2.16
C PHE A 23 3.39 5.98 -3.31
N VAL A 24 3.40 4.79 -3.91
CA VAL A 24 2.41 4.41 -4.93
C VAL A 24 0.99 4.43 -4.34
N GLY A 25 0.81 3.84 -3.15
CA GLY A 25 -0.48 3.86 -2.45
C GLY A 25 -0.94 5.29 -2.12
N LEU A 26 -0.02 6.15 -1.67
CA LEU A 26 -0.29 7.56 -1.36
C LEU A 26 -0.66 8.37 -2.60
N PHE A 27 0.09 8.22 -3.68
CA PHE A 27 -0.22 8.87 -4.97
C PHE A 27 -1.61 8.46 -5.47
N GLN A 28 -1.94 7.18 -5.32
CA GLN A 28 -3.23 6.66 -5.73
C GLN A 28 -4.38 7.19 -4.86
N ALA A 29 -4.16 7.42 -3.56
CA ALA A 29 -5.12 8.09 -2.69
C ALA A 29 -5.41 9.53 -3.15
N PHE A 30 -4.38 10.31 -3.48
CA PHE A 30 -4.56 11.66 -4.04
C PHE A 30 -5.26 11.64 -5.40
N LYS A 31 -4.93 10.65 -6.25
CA LYS A 31 -5.62 10.46 -7.53
C LYS A 31 -7.11 10.16 -7.32
N LEU A 32 -7.46 9.35 -6.31
CA LEU A 32 -8.86 9.09 -5.96
C LEU A 32 -9.58 10.37 -5.53
N LEU A 33 -8.94 11.19 -4.68
CA LEU A 33 -9.52 12.45 -4.23
C LEU A 33 -9.81 13.40 -5.40
N ASN A 34 -8.86 13.55 -6.32
CA ASN A 34 -9.05 14.31 -7.55
C ASN A 34 -10.20 13.77 -8.43
N LEU A 35 -10.38 12.45 -8.50
CA LEU A 35 -11.52 11.85 -9.23
C LEU A 35 -12.85 12.16 -8.54
N ILE A 36 -12.88 12.19 -7.21
CA ILE A 36 -14.06 12.58 -6.43
C ILE A 36 -14.40 14.05 -6.66
N ASP A 37 -13.40 14.93 -6.56
CA ASP A 37 -13.57 16.38 -6.79
C ASP A 37 -14.04 16.67 -8.23
N ALA A 38 -13.60 15.87 -9.21
CA ALA A 38 -14.04 15.96 -10.60
C ALA A 38 -15.41 15.31 -10.89
N ASN A 39 -16.17 14.88 -9.88
CA ASN A 39 -17.43 14.11 -10.01
C ASN A 39 -17.29 12.80 -10.81
N LYS A 40 -16.08 12.22 -10.85
CA LYS A 40 -15.74 10.96 -11.53
C LYS A 40 -15.53 9.80 -10.55
N ALA A 41 -16.08 9.89 -9.34
CA ALA A 41 -15.99 8.85 -8.31
C ALA A 41 -16.56 7.50 -8.77
N PHE A 42 -17.60 7.50 -9.61
CA PHE A 42 -18.25 6.28 -10.14
C PHE A 42 -17.78 5.97 -11.56
N THR A 43 -16.47 5.89 -11.74
CA THR A 43 -15.85 5.51 -13.02
C THR A 43 -14.94 4.30 -12.83
N GLN A 44 -14.68 3.57 -13.93
CA GLN A 44 -13.70 2.47 -13.91
C GLN A 44 -12.31 2.94 -13.46
N ASP A 45 -11.95 4.20 -13.73
CA ASP A 45 -10.69 4.80 -13.26
C ASP A 45 -10.60 4.88 -11.72
N ALA A 46 -11.70 5.21 -11.05
CA ALA A 46 -11.76 5.24 -9.59
C ALA A 46 -11.66 3.82 -8.99
N VAL A 47 -12.28 2.83 -9.63
CA VAL A 47 -12.16 1.43 -9.20
C VAL A 47 -10.75 0.90 -9.41
N HIS A 48 -10.14 1.18 -10.56
CA HIS A 48 -8.75 0.84 -10.85
C HIS A 48 -7.81 1.48 -9.83
N THR A 49 -8.09 2.72 -9.45
CA THR A 49 -7.36 3.46 -8.42
C THR A 49 -7.39 2.72 -7.08
N LEU A 50 -8.56 2.32 -6.60
CA LEU A 50 -8.67 1.54 -5.36
C LEU A 50 -7.99 0.17 -5.45
N LYS A 51 -8.04 -0.49 -6.61
CA LYS A 51 -7.34 -1.76 -6.85
C LYS A 51 -5.82 -1.60 -6.70
N MET A 52 -5.26 -0.50 -7.23
CA MET A 52 -3.83 -0.17 -7.08
C MET A 52 -3.46 0.16 -5.63
N MET A 53 -4.30 0.90 -4.89
CA MET A 53 -4.09 1.16 -3.45
C MET A 53 -4.03 -0.14 -2.63
N LYS A 54 -4.96 -1.07 -2.91
CA LYS A 54 -4.98 -2.38 -2.27
C LYS A 54 -3.71 -3.17 -2.57
N LEU A 55 -3.30 -3.24 -3.84
CA LEU A 55 -2.10 -3.96 -4.25
C LEU A 55 -0.86 -3.38 -3.58
N ALA A 56 -0.70 -2.06 -3.59
CA ALA A 56 0.39 -1.36 -2.92
C ALA A 56 0.45 -1.69 -1.42
N SER A 57 -0.70 -1.70 -0.74
CA SER A 57 -0.78 -2.05 0.69
C SER A 57 -0.39 -3.50 0.96
N LEU A 58 -0.83 -4.45 0.12
CA LEU A 58 -0.45 -5.86 0.22
C LEU A 58 1.05 -6.07 -0.03
N THR A 59 1.61 -5.38 -1.02
CA THR A 59 3.04 -5.41 -1.31
C THR A 59 3.84 -4.88 -0.11
N LEU A 60 3.40 -3.78 0.51
CA LEU A 60 4.06 -3.21 1.69
C LEU A 60 4.05 -4.20 2.87
N ILE A 61 2.93 -4.89 3.12
CA ILE A 61 2.85 -5.96 4.14
C ILE A 61 3.86 -7.07 3.84
N GLY A 62 3.99 -7.48 2.58
CA GLY A 62 4.97 -8.48 2.15
C GLY A 62 6.42 -8.05 2.42
N PHE A 63 6.77 -6.79 2.13
CA PHE A 63 8.07 -6.23 2.49
C PHE A 63 8.29 -6.24 4.00
N ILE A 64 7.33 -5.81 4.80
CA ILE A 64 7.50 -5.79 6.26
C ILE A 64 7.69 -7.21 6.82
N ALA A 65 6.94 -8.20 6.32
CA ALA A 65 7.11 -9.59 6.70
C ALA A 65 8.51 -10.13 6.36
N LEU A 66 9.01 -9.84 5.15
CA LEU A 66 10.36 -10.23 4.73
C LEU A 66 11.44 -9.55 5.58
N ALA A 67 11.27 -8.26 5.91
CA ALA A 67 12.19 -7.53 6.79
C ALA A 67 12.26 -8.15 8.19
N MET A 68 11.10 -8.49 8.77
CA MET A 68 11.03 -9.15 10.09
C MET A 68 11.68 -10.53 10.06
N LEU A 69 11.46 -11.32 9.01
CA LEU A 69 12.14 -12.61 8.84
C LEU A 69 13.65 -12.43 8.74
N TYR A 70 14.12 -11.48 7.95
CA TYR A 70 15.55 -11.19 7.81
C TYR A 70 16.19 -10.83 9.16
N ILE A 71 15.58 -9.91 9.92
CA ILE A 71 16.08 -9.53 11.24
C ILE A 71 16.12 -10.74 12.17
N ARG A 72 15.07 -11.57 12.19
CA ARG A 72 14.99 -12.73 13.08
C ARG A 72 16.05 -13.80 12.81
N PHE A 73 16.44 -14.01 11.56
CA PHE A 73 17.38 -15.07 11.17
C PHE A 73 18.84 -14.60 11.05
N PHE A 74 19.07 -13.33 10.70
CA PHE A 74 20.41 -12.85 10.35
C PHE A 74 21.01 -11.89 11.39
N VAL A 75 20.19 -11.16 12.15
CA VAL A 75 20.68 -10.23 13.17
C VAL A 75 20.84 -10.97 14.49
N HIS A 76 22.08 -11.06 14.97
CA HIS A 76 22.43 -11.70 16.23
C HIS A 76 23.05 -10.65 17.17
N GLY A 77 22.51 -10.50 18.37
CA GLY A 77 23.08 -9.67 19.44
C GLY A 77 22.33 -8.37 19.74
N ASP A 78 21.60 -7.81 18.78
CA ASP A 78 20.70 -6.66 19.01
C ASP A 78 19.28 -7.13 19.35
N ASP A 79 18.59 -6.40 20.24
CA ASP A 79 17.20 -6.69 20.61
C ASP A 79 16.26 -6.36 19.44
N PRO A 80 15.57 -7.36 18.84
CA PRO A 80 14.68 -7.14 17.71
C PRO A 80 13.34 -6.51 18.13
N ALA A 81 13.07 -6.28 19.41
CA ALA A 81 11.77 -5.80 19.90
C ALA A 81 11.33 -4.49 19.23
N GLY A 82 12.24 -3.51 19.10
CA GLY A 82 11.94 -2.22 18.47
C GLY A 82 11.52 -2.35 17.00
N PRO A 83 12.37 -2.89 16.12
CA PRO A 83 12.04 -3.12 14.71
C PRO A 83 10.79 -4.00 14.52
N THR A 84 10.63 -5.02 15.37
CA THR A 84 9.46 -5.91 15.32
C THR A 84 8.18 -5.16 15.66
N ALA A 85 8.17 -4.35 16.72
CA ALA A 85 7.01 -3.55 17.11
C ALA A 85 6.60 -2.56 16.01
N LEU A 86 7.57 -1.87 15.39
CA LEU A 86 7.32 -0.99 14.25
C LEU A 86 6.74 -1.76 13.06
N GLY A 87 7.31 -2.93 12.74
CA GLY A 87 6.80 -3.79 11.67
C GLY A 87 5.33 -4.20 11.89
N ILE A 88 4.97 -4.57 13.13
CA ILE A 88 3.59 -4.93 13.50
C ILE A 88 2.64 -3.74 13.32
N ILE A 89 3.01 -2.55 13.83
CA ILE A 89 2.16 -1.35 13.73
C ILE A 89 1.92 -0.96 12.28
N ILE A 90 2.98 -0.91 11.45
CA ILE A 90 2.87 -0.53 10.04
C ILE A 90 2.10 -1.59 9.26
N SER A 91 2.30 -2.88 9.54
CA SER A 91 1.54 -3.97 8.91
C SER A 91 0.06 -3.86 9.24
N PHE A 92 -0.28 -3.60 10.51
CA PHE A 92 -1.67 -3.42 10.93
C PHE A 92 -2.33 -2.25 10.21
N ALA A 93 -1.67 -1.09 10.16
CA ALA A 93 -2.17 0.07 9.42
C ALA A 93 -2.37 -0.26 7.93
N SER A 94 -1.42 -0.98 7.32
CA SER A 94 -1.50 -1.40 5.92
C SER A 94 -2.65 -2.37 5.66
N ILE A 95 -2.94 -3.28 6.60
CA ILE A 95 -4.09 -4.19 6.52
C ILE A 95 -5.41 -3.41 6.57
N VAL A 96 -5.52 -2.42 7.45
CA VAL A 96 -6.69 -1.54 7.53
C VAL A 96 -6.91 -0.80 6.21
N ILE A 97 -5.84 -0.23 5.64
CA ILE A 97 -5.91 0.46 4.34
C ILE A 97 -6.29 -0.51 3.22
N ALA A 98 -5.68 -1.69 3.15
CA ALA A 98 -5.99 -2.71 2.14
C ALA A 98 -7.46 -3.15 2.23
N THR A 99 -7.97 -3.34 3.43
CA THR A 99 -9.36 -3.73 3.69
C THR A 99 -10.33 -2.63 3.29
N ALA A 100 -10.08 -1.38 3.70
CA ALA A 100 -10.89 -0.24 3.31
C ALA A 100 -10.90 -0.07 1.77
N ALA A 101 -9.74 -0.13 1.14
CA ALA A 101 -9.61 -0.05 -0.31
C ALA A 101 -10.38 -1.19 -1.00
N ALA A 102 -10.35 -2.42 -0.47
CA ALA A 102 -11.09 -3.55 -1.02
C ALA A 102 -12.61 -3.38 -0.90
N ILE A 103 -13.09 -2.87 0.23
CA ILE A 103 -14.52 -2.60 0.45
C ILE A 103 -14.98 -1.51 -0.53
N PHE A 104 -14.28 -0.38 -0.59
CA PHE A 104 -14.62 0.70 -1.53
C PHE A 104 -14.51 0.26 -2.98
N GLN A 105 -13.51 -0.56 -3.33
CA GLN A 105 -13.36 -1.09 -4.69
C GLN A 105 -14.62 -1.85 -5.09
N ARG A 106 -15.14 -2.71 -4.21
CA ARG A 106 -16.35 -3.50 -4.49
C ARG A 106 -17.61 -2.63 -4.57
N VAL A 107 -17.74 -1.66 -3.66
CA VAL A 107 -18.88 -0.74 -3.65
C VAL A 107 -18.92 0.11 -4.92
N LEU A 108 -17.79 0.71 -5.31
CA LEU A 108 -17.71 1.53 -6.52
C LEU A 108 -17.87 0.70 -7.80
N GLN A 109 -17.30 -0.51 -7.86
CA GLN A 109 -17.50 -1.39 -9.01
C GLN A 109 -18.99 -1.67 -9.24
N ASN A 110 -19.72 -2.06 -8.19
CA ASN A 110 -21.15 -2.34 -8.30
C ASN A 110 -21.92 -1.10 -8.78
N ALA A 111 -21.59 0.10 -8.27
CA ALA A 111 -22.24 1.34 -8.68
C ALA A 111 -21.93 1.71 -10.14
N VAL A 112 -20.70 1.45 -10.61
CA VAL A 112 -20.32 1.67 -12.01
C VAL A 112 -21.06 0.72 -12.94
N ASP A 113 -21.15 -0.56 -12.56
CA ASP A 113 -21.83 -1.59 -13.36
C ASP A 113 -23.33 -1.28 -13.49
N MET A 114 -23.99 -0.88 -12.40
CA MET A 114 -25.40 -0.42 -12.43
C MET A 114 -25.61 0.80 -13.34
N LYS A 115 -24.69 1.78 -13.28
CA LYS A 115 -24.78 2.96 -14.13
C LYS A 115 -24.61 2.60 -15.61
N SER A 116 -23.70 1.67 -15.92
CA SER A 116 -23.47 1.17 -17.28
C SER A 116 -24.67 0.39 -17.82
N GLU A 117 -25.35 -0.40 -17.00
CA GLU A 117 -26.55 -1.14 -17.40
C GLU A 117 -27.72 -0.19 -17.70
N ASN A 118 -27.94 0.81 -16.84
CA ASN A 118 -28.98 1.81 -17.08
C ASN A 118 -28.76 2.52 -18.42
N ASP A 119 -27.54 2.99 -18.72
CA ASP A 119 -27.20 3.69 -19.97
C ASP A 119 -27.39 2.83 -21.24
N LEU A 120 -27.37 1.49 -21.12
CA LEU A 120 -27.60 0.56 -22.23
C LEU A 120 -29.09 0.24 -22.47
N THR A 121 -29.97 0.54 -21.51
CA THR A 121 -31.38 0.16 -21.56
C THR A 121 -32.31 1.34 -21.89
N VAL A 122 -31.82 2.58 -21.81
CA VAL A 122 -32.56 3.80 -22.20
C VAL A 122 -32.27 4.18 -23.65
#